data_AF-A0A4Q1B238-F1
#
_entry.id   AF-A0A4Q1B238-F1
#
_cell.length_a   1.000
_cell.length_b   1.000
_cell.length_c   1.000
_cell.angle_alpha   90.00
_cell.angle_beta   90.00
_cell.angle_gamma   90.00
#
_symmetry.space_group_name_H-M   'P 1'
#
loop_
_entity.id
_entity.type
_entity.pdbx_description
1 polymer ?
#
loop_
_entity_poly.entity_id
_entity_poly.type
_entity_poly.pdbx_seq_one_letter_code
_entity_poly.pdbx_strand_id
1 'polypeptide(L)'
;MNVQNLLLNQLPDEIKEKVIKEDIELFGYFMFNDIKKVDYAFIISTYANHKNTVNLHEMAACIFHFHFNYYEYAYEYAFYHYWKALELTEFKNKEFLEDLLLISEEPDFDIIPNEYLEFVKEKLKSL
;
A
#
# COMPACT_ATOMS: atom_id res chain seq x y z
N MET A 1 -0.04 0.78 27.85
CA MET A 1 -0.83 0.42 26.64
C MET A 1 -0.25 1.19 25.48
N ASN A 2 0.34 0.51 24.49
CA ASN A 2 0.98 1.17 23.35
C ASN A 2 -0.10 1.76 22.42
N VAL A 3 0.06 3.01 21.99
CA VAL A 3 -0.87 3.71 21.07
C VAL A 3 -1.12 2.89 19.79
N GLN A 4 -0.13 2.08 19.38
CA GLN A 4 -0.23 1.14 18.26
C GLN A 4 -1.35 0.10 18.45
N ASN A 5 -1.51 -0.43 19.65
CA ASN A 5 -2.56 -1.39 19.95
C ASN A 5 -3.94 -0.72 20.02
N LEU A 6 -3.99 0.57 20.35
CA LEU A 6 -5.24 1.32 20.40
C LEU A 6 -5.83 1.53 18.99
N LEU A 7 -4.99 1.85 18.00
CA LEU A 7 -5.42 2.01 16.60
C LEU A 7 -5.97 0.70 16.04
N LEU A 8 -5.23 -0.40 16.19
CA LEU A 8 -5.69 -1.70 15.70
C LEU A 8 -6.95 -2.20 16.38
N ASN A 9 -7.24 -1.79 17.62
CA ASN A 9 -8.47 -2.14 18.33
C ASN A 9 -9.73 -1.49 17.74
N GLN A 10 -9.58 -0.55 16.81
CA GLN A 10 -10.71 0.04 16.06
C GLN A 10 -11.10 -0.80 14.83
N LEU A 11 -10.24 -1.74 14.43
CA LEU A 11 -10.53 -2.69 13.37
C LEU A 11 -11.34 -3.87 13.93
N PRO A 12 -12.26 -4.46 13.13
CA PRO A 12 -12.83 -5.77 13.42
C PRO A 12 -11.73 -6.82 13.62
N ASP A 13 -11.96 -7.79 14.49
CA ASP A 13 -10.94 -8.79 14.86
C ASP A 13 -10.34 -9.52 13.66
N GLU A 14 -11.15 -9.86 12.65
CA GLU A 14 -10.69 -10.54 11.45
C GLU A 14 -9.74 -9.67 10.60
N ILE A 15 -10.07 -8.38 10.41
CA ILE A 15 -9.20 -7.44 9.71
C ILE A 15 -7.92 -7.22 10.52
N LYS A 16 -8.06 -7.01 11.83
CA LYS A 16 -6.94 -6.82 12.74
C LYS A 16 -5.96 -8.00 12.69
N GLU A 17 -6.47 -9.22 12.71
CA GLU A 17 -5.64 -10.43 12.65
C GLU A 17 -4.85 -10.49 11.33
N LYS A 18 -5.50 -10.20 10.20
CA LYS A 18 -4.85 -10.15 8.88
C LYS A 18 -3.77 -9.07 8.79
N VAL A 19 -4.02 -7.88 9.35
CA VAL A 19 -3.02 -6.81 9.45
C VAL A 19 -1.83 -7.24 10.29
N ILE A 20 -2.05 -7.87 11.46
CA ILE A 20 -0.97 -8.35 12.33
C ILE A 20 -0.13 -9.45 11.65
N LYS A 21 -0.76 -10.28 10.82
CA LYS A 21 -0.08 -11.33 10.05
C LYS A 21 0.58 -10.82 8.77
N GLU A 22 0.44 -9.53 8.46
CA GLU A 22 0.92 -8.92 7.21
C GLU A 22 0.37 -9.65 5.96
N ASP A 23 -0.90 -10.07 6.03
CA ASP A 23 -1.62 -10.76 4.95
C ASP A 23 -1.94 -9.78 3.80
N ILE A 24 -1.06 -9.75 2.79
CA ILE A 24 -1.16 -8.84 1.64
C ILE A 24 -2.51 -8.99 0.91
N GLU A 25 -3.12 -10.18 0.92
CA GLU A 25 -4.41 -10.44 0.28
C GLU A 25 -5.61 -9.82 1.03
N LEU A 26 -5.38 -9.05 2.11
CA LEU A 26 -6.43 -8.35 2.82
C LEU A 26 -7.28 -7.44 1.90
N PHE A 27 -6.71 -6.85 0.83
CA PHE A 27 -7.51 -6.09 -0.14
C PHE A 27 -8.60 -6.95 -0.80
N GLY A 28 -8.32 -8.23 -1.08
CA GLY A 28 -9.30 -9.16 -1.62
C GLY A 28 -10.45 -9.43 -0.64
N TYR A 29 -10.16 -9.48 0.66
CA TYR A 29 -11.20 -9.55 1.69
C TYR A 29 -12.06 -8.28 1.75
N PHE A 30 -11.46 -7.09 1.58
CA PHE A 30 -12.20 -5.83 1.49
C PHE A 30 -13.15 -5.83 0.28
N MET A 31 -12.67 -6.28 -0.88
CA MET A 31 -13.48 -6.37 -2.10
C MET A 31 -14.60 -7.40 -1.96
N PHE A 32 -14.30 -8.61 -1.49
CA PHE A 32 -15.27 -9.70 -1.35
C PHE A 32 -16.42 -9.35 -0.40
N ASN A 33 -16.11 -8.65 0.70
CA ASN A 33 -17.11 -8.27 1.70
C ASN A 33 -17.66 -6.84 1.50
N ASP A 34 -17.31 -6.19 0.39
CA ASP A 34 -17.73 -4.83 0.05
C ASP A 34 -17.55 -3.80 1.19
N ILE A 35 -16.37 -3.82 1.83
CA ILE A 35 -16.12 -3.04 3.05
C ILE A 35 -16.06 -1.54 2.73
N LYS A 36 -17.12 -0.78 3.03
CA LYS A 36 -17.16 0.67 2.73
C LYS A 36 -16.47 1.59 3.74
N LYS A 37 -15.87 1.04 4.81
CA LYS A 37 -15.27 1.83 5.89
C LYS A 37 -13.84 2.25 5.56
N VAL A 38 -13.69 3.39 4.88
CA VAL A 38 -12.38 3.96 4.51
C VAL A 38 -11.46 4.21 5.72
N ASP A 39 -12.03 4.50 6.89
CA ASP A 39 -11.27 4.64 8.14
C ASP A 39 -10.38 3.42 8.44
N TYR A 40 -10.80 2.22 8.00
CA TYR A 40 -9.98 1.02 8.15
C TYR A 40 -8.71 1.09 7.30
N ALA A 41 -8.78 1.59 6.07
CA ALA A 41 -7.61 1.82 5.23
C ALA A 41 -6.65 2.83 5.87
N PHE A 42 -7.16 3.90 6.47
CA PHE A 42 -6.34 4.89 7.18
C PHE A 42 -5.67 4.34 8.44
N ILE A 43 -6.37 3.51 9.21
CA ILE A 43 -5.79 2.81 10.36
C ILE A 43 -4.66 1.88 9.90
N ILE A 44 -4.89 1.11 8.82
CA ILE A 44 -3.89 0.20 8.24
C ILE A 44 -2.69 0.99 7.71
N SER A 45 -2.90 2.08 6.98
CA SER A 45 -1.85 2.99 6.50
C SER A 45 -1.01 3.55 7.65
N THR A 46 -1.66 4.01 8.71
CA THR A 46 -0.98 4.53 9.91
C THR A 46 -0.16 3.43 10.58
N TYR A 47 -0.72 2.22 10.68
CA TYR A 47 -0.01 1.07 11.23
C TYR A 47 1.20 0.66 10.39
N ALA A 48 1.06 0.65 9.06
CA ALA A 48 2.15 0.39 8.11
C ALA A 48 3.30 1.39 8.32
N ASN A 49 3.01 2.69 8.45
CA ASN A 49 4.04 3.69 8.75
C ASN A 49 4.75 3.48 10.09
N HIS A 50 4.07 2.92 11.09
CA HIS A 50 4.66 2.66 12.41
C HIS A 50 5.51 1.40 12.46
N LYS A 51 5.07 0.32 11.80
CA LYS A 51 5.82 -0.94 11.74
C LYS A 51 6.89 -0.93 10.66
N ASN A 52 6.63 -0.19 9.58
CA ASN A 52 7.54 0.10 8.48
C ASN A 52 8.10 -1.18 7.84
N THR A 53 7.22 -2.15 7.58
CA THR A 53 7.56 -3.41 6.89
C THR A 53 7.04 -3.37 5.46
N VAL A 54 7.73 -4.06 4.56
CA VAL A 54 7.38 -4.15 3.14
C VAL A 54 5.93 -4.58 2.94
N ASN A 55 5.53 -5.72 3.52
CA ASN A 55 4.22 -6.31 3.32
C ASN A 55 3.09 -5.40 3.83
N LEU A 56 3.30 -4.66 4.92
CA LEU A 56 2.30 -3.72 5.43
C LEU A 56 2.12 -2.50 4.53
N HIS A 57 3.21 -2.00 3.94
CA HIS A 57 3.12 -0.93 2.95
C HIS A 57 2.41 -1.44 1.69
N GLU A 58 2.79 -2.59 1.15
CA GLU A 58 2.13 -3.19 0.00
C GLU A 58 0.64 -3.44 0.25
N MET A 59 0.28 -4.01 1.40
CA MET A 59 -1.11 -4.21 1.81
C MET A 59 -1.91 -2.91 1.83
N ALA A 60 -1.37 -1.85 2.43
CA ALA A 60 -2.03 -0.55 2.47
C ALA A 60 -2.20 0.02 1.05
N ALA A 61 -1.17 -0.11 0.21
CA ALA A 61 -1.22 0.34 -1.18
C ALA A 61 -2.33 -0.36 -1.97
N CYS A 62 -2.38 -1.70 -1.91
CA CYS A 62 -3.39 -2.50 -2.58
C CYS A 62 -4.81 -2.20 -2.12
N ILE A 63 -5.03 -1.88 -0.84
CA ILE A 63 -6.35 -1.50 -0.33
C ILE A 63 -6.81 -0.16 -0.94
N PHE A 64 -5.94 0.84 -1.03
CA PHE A 64 -6.29 2.11 -1.67
C PHE A 64 -6.44 1.96 -3.18
N HIS A 65 -5.53 1.23 -3.83
CA HIS A 65 -5.50 1.05 -5.26
C HIS A 65 -6.67 0.20 -5.78
N PHE A 66 -6.96 -0.95 -5.18
CA PHE A 66 -7.96 -1.87 -5.75
C PHE A 66 -9.35 -1.73 -5.17
N HIS A 67 -9.48 -1.30 -3.91
CA HIS A 67 -10.77 -1.28 -3.22
C HIS A 67 -11.31 0.12 -2.96
N PHE A 68 -10.45 1.08 -2.57
CA PHE A 68 -10.85 2.46 -2.30
C PHE A 68 -10.41 3.44 -3.40
N ASN A 69 -10.16 3.00 -4.63
CA ASN A 69 -9.73 3.87 -5.75
C ASN A 69 -10.67 5.04 -6.06
N TYR A 70 -11.95 4.92 -5.69
CA TYR A 70 -12.93 6.00 -5.83
C TYR A 70 -12.79 7.11 -4.77
N TYR A 71 -11.97 6.91 -3.73
CA TYR A 71 -11.78 7.88 -2.65
C TYR A 71 -10.80 8.98 -3.08
N GLU A 72 -11.03 10.20 -2.59
CA GLU A 72 -10.17 11.34 -2.88
C GLU A 72 -8.73 11.06 -2.40
N TYR A 73 -7.77 11.25 -3.28
CA TYR A 73 -6.35 10.97 -3.04
C TYR A 73 -5.97 9.49 -2.86
N ALA A 74 -6.83 8.53 -3.22
CA ALA A 74 -6.54 7.11 -3.04
C ALA A 74 -5.26 6.68 -3.78
N TYR A 75 -5.06 7.17 -5.00
CA TYR A 75 -3.90 6.89 -5.83
C TYR A 75 -2.61 7.47 -5.24
N GLU A 76 -2.67 8.63 -4.59
CA GLU A 76 -1.56 9.26 -3.88
C GLU A 76 -1.16 8.43 -2.65
N TYR A 77 -2.15 7.93 -1.90
CA TYR A 77 -1.89 7.02 -0.79
C TYR A 77 -1.30 5.69 -1.26
N ALA A 78 -1.85 5.12 -2.34
CA ALA A 78 -1.32 3.90 -2.94
C ALA A 78 0.14 4.08 -3.38
N PHE A 79 0.41 5.14 -4.16
CA PHE A 79 1.76 5.48 -4.61
C PHE A 79 2.72 5.68 -3.43
N TYR A 80 2.32 6.45 -2.41
CA TYR A 80 3.11 6.64 -1.20
C TYR A 80 3.55 5.30 -0.60
N HIS A 81 2.61 4.37 -0.46
CA HIS A 81 2.90 3.08 0.13
C HIS A 81 3.73 2.16 -0.77
N TYR A 82 3.45 2.09 -2.08
CA TYR A 82 4.31 1.36 -3.03
C TYR A 82 5.74 1.89 -3.02
N TRP A 83 5.90 3.21 -3.01
CA TRP A 83 7.22 3.84 -2.94
C TRP A 83 7.96 3.51 -1.63
N LYS A 84 7.26 3.51 -0.49
CA LYS A 84 7.83 3.08 0.79
C LYS A 84 8.30 1.63 0.77
N ALA A 85 7.53 0.72 0.16
CA ALA A 85 7.95 -0.67 0.00
C ALA A 85 9.24 -0.77 -0.84
N LEU A 86 9.36 0.01 -1.92
CA LEU A 86 10.58 0.10 -2.71
C LEU A 86 11.77 0.64 -1.91
N GLU A 87 11.58 1.73 -1.15
CA GLU A 87 12.62 2.30 -0.28
C GLU A 87 13.12 1.27 0.75
N LEU A 88 12.21 0.50 1.36
CA LEU A 88 12.54 -0.54 2.33
C LEU A 88 13.32 -1.71 1.74
N THR A 89 13.14 -1.98 0.44
CA THR A 89 13.97 -2.96 -0.29
C THR A 89 15.25 -2.35 -0.87
N GLU A 90 15.57 -1.09 -0.52
CA GLU A 90 16.67 -0.31 -1.10
C GLU A 90 16.62 -0.26 -2.64
N PHE A 91 15.43 -0.35 -3.23
CA PHE A 91 15.21 -0.47 -4.67
C PHE A 91 15.95 -1.67 -5.30
N LYS A 92 16.08 -2.78 -4.56
CA LYS A 92 16.71 -4.03 -5.03
C LYS A 92 15.71 -5.12 -5.37
N ASN A 93 14.43 -4.93 -5.04
CA ASN A 93 13.38 -5.87 -5.43
C ASN A 93 12.94 -5.58 -6.88
N LYS A 94 13.36 -6.44 -7.80
CA LYS A 94 13.04 -6.33 -9.22
C LYS A 94 11.53 -6.36 -9.49
N GLU A 95 10.81 -7.28 -8.85
CA GLU A 95 9.36 -7.47 -9.04
C GLU A 95 8.61 -6.20 -8.69
N PHE A 96 8.90 -5.60 -7.54
CA PHE A 96 8.25 -4.34 -7.14
C PHE A 96 8.55 -3.15 -8.05
N LEU A 97 9.75 -3.09 -8.64
CA LEU A 97 10.08 -2.05 -9.60
C LEU A 97 9.26 -2.23 -10.89
N GLU A 98 9.12 -3.46 -11.36
CA GLU A 98 8.30 -3.81 -12.53
C GLU A 98 6.81 -3.54 -12.26
N ASP A 99 6.30 -3.91 -11.09
CA ASP A 99 4.92 -3.68 -10.68
C ASP A 99 4.59 -2.18 -10.62
N LEU A 100 5.47 -1.35 -10.05
CA LEU A 100 5.21 0.10 -10.00
C LEU A 100 5.15 0.70 -11.42
N LEU A 101 5.98 0.24 -12.35
CA LEU A 101 5.92 0.70 -13.74
C LEU A 101 4.63 0.28 -14.41
N LEU A 102 4.18 -0.96 -14.20
CA LEU A 102 2.90 -1.45 -14.73
C LEU A 102 1.72 -0.63 -14.20
N ILE A 103 1.68 -0.40 -12.90
CA ILE A 103 0.62 0.37 -12.23
C ILE A 103 0.62 1.84 -12.72
N SER A 104 1.78 2.40 -13.05
CA SER A 104 1.88 3.76 -13.59
C SER A 104 1.28 3.95 -14.99
N GLU A 105 0.96 2.87 -15.70
CA GLU A 105 0.26 2.92 -16.98
C GLU A 105 -1.26 3.09 -16.83
N GLU A 106 -1.80 2.95 -15.61
CA GLU A 106 -3.22 3.16 -15.36
C GLU A 106 -3.59 4.65 -15.46
N PRO A 107 -4.74 5.01 -16.06
CA PRO A 107 -5.12 6.40 -16.29
C PRO A 107 -5.12 7.28 -15.04
N ASP A 108 -5.54 6.73 -13.90
CA ASP A 108 -5.67 7.47 -12.64
C ASP A 108 -4.33 7.59 -11.87
N PHE A 109 -3.27 6.91 -12.34
CA PHE A 109 -1.92 7.01 -11.81
C PHE A 109 -1.05 8.06 -12.51
N ASP A 110 -1.63 8.86 -13.43
CA ASP A 110 -0.96 10.00 -14.07
C ASP A 110 -0.48 11.07 -13.07
N ILE A 111 -0.96 10.99 -11.82
CA ILE A 111 -0.52 11.74 -10.66
C ILE A 111 0.97 11.53 -10.32
N ILE A 112 1.58 10.40 -10.72
CA ILE A 112 2.97 10.09 -10.39
C ILE A 112 3.88 10.97 -11.24
N PRO A 113 4.76 11.79 -10.65
CA PRO A 113 5.68 12.60 -11.44
C PRO A 113 6.65 11.71 -12.22
N ASN A 114 6.86 12.03 -13.50
CA ASN A 114 7.74 11.27 -14.42
C ASN A 114 9.15 11.00 -13.85
N GLU A 115 9.67 11.90 -13.01
CA GLU A 115 10.97 11.76 -12.36
C GLU A 115 11.09 10.47 -11.52
N TYR A 116 10.00 10.05 -10.84
CA TYR A 116 9.96 8.81 -10.07
C TYR A 116 10.00 7.59 -10.99
N LEU A 117 9.29 7.63 -12.12
CA LEU A 117 9.27 6.55 -13.11
C LEU A 117 10.63 6.39 -13.78
N GLU A 118 11.28 7.49 -14.16
CA GLU A 118 12.63 7.45 -14.72
C GLU A 118 13.65 6.90 -13.70
N PHE A 119 13.54 7.30 -12.42
CA PHE A 119 14.37 6.72 -11.37
C PHE A 119 14.22 5.20 -11.27
N VAL A 120 12.98 4.69 -11.28
CA VAL A 120 12.67 3.26 -11.22
C VAL A 120 13.24 2.51 -12.42
N LYS A 121 13.09 3.06 -13.64
CA LYS A 121 13.67 2.50 -14.86
C LYS A 121 15.20 2.42 -14.77
N GLU A 122 15.86 3.45 -14.27
CA GLU A 122 17.32 3.44 -14.08
C GLU A 122 17.76 2.41 -13.03
N LYS A 123 17.01 2.27 -11.93
CA LYS A 123 17.26 1.21 -10.94
C LYS A 123 17.15 -0.18 -11.55
N LEU A 124 16.10 -0.43 -12.33
CA LEU A 124 15.88 -1.72 -12.98
C LEU A 124 17.01 -2.10 -13.95
N LYS A 125 17.58 -1.13 -14.67
CA LYS A 125 18.75 -1.34 -15.55
C LYS A 125 20.04 -1.68 -14.78
N SER A 126 20.09 -1.34 -13.48
CA SER A 126 21.28 -1.49 -12.63
C SER A 126 21.29 -2.76 -11.77
N LEU A 127 20.21 -3.55 -11.79
CA LEU A 127 20.07 -4.84 -11.11
C LEU A 127 20.64 -5.99 -11.98
#